data_AF-A0A286XND6-F1
#
_entry.id   AF-A0A286XND6-F1
#
_cell.length_a   1.000
_cell.length_b   1.000
_cell.length_c   1.000
_cell.angle_alpha   90.00
_cell.angle_beta   90.00
_cell.angle_gamma   90.00
#
_symmetry.space_group_name_H-M   'P 1'
#
loop_
_entity.id
_entity.type
_entity.pdbx_description
1 polymer ?
#
loop_
_entity_poly.entity_id
_entity_poly.type
_entity_poly.pdbx_seq_one_letter_code
_entity_poly.pdbx_strand_id
1 'polypeptide(L)'
;MAATMNKAAAEDLNVTVEEQQKINRFAQDTSRTTELKEEIEVKKKQLQNLEDACYDIMLSDDDCLMIPYIETKKNLQEGIDALESRVASIQQVLANLKVQLYVKFASNRNLEADES
;
A
#
# COMPACT_ATOMS: atom_id res chain seq x y z
N MET A 1 -46.94 -19.42 -18.34
CA MET A 1 -45.76 -18.55 -18.60
C MET A 1 -45.05 -18.29 -17.27
N ALA A 2 -44.27 -19.25 -16.75
CA ALA A 2 -43.74 -19.18 -15.37
C ALA A 2 -42.31 -19.74 -15.22
N ALA A 3 -41.49 -19.67 -16.29
CA ALA A 3 -40.16 -20.30 -16.29
C ALA A 3 -38.99 -19.34 -16.59
N THR A 4 -39.22 -18.04 -16.75
CA THR A 4 -38.17 -17.10 -17.18
C THR A 4 -37.63 -16.17 -16.09
N MET A 5 -38.23 -16.11 -14.90
CA MET A 5 -37.82 -15.12 -13.88
C MET A 5 -36.78 -15.61 -12.85
N ASN A 6 -36.39 -16.89 -12.86
CA ASN A 6 -35.47 -17.44 -11.85
C ASN A 6 -34.07 -17.79 -12.37
N LYS A 7 -33.76 -17.53 -13.64
CA LYS A 7 -32.42 -17.78 -14.19
C LYS A 7 -31.44 -16.62 -13.94
N ALA A 8 -31.93 -15.39 -13.86
CA ALA A 8 -31.10 -14.21 -13.59
C ALA A 8 -30.57 -14.18 -12.14
N ALA A 9 -31.41 -14.51 -11.15
CA ALA A 9 -31.06 -14.44 -9.73
C ALA A 9 -29.99 -15.47 -9.27
N ALA A 10 -29.75 -16.53 -10.05
CA ALA A 10 -28.76 -17.55 -9.73
C ALA A 10 -27.35 -17.22 -10.25
N GLU A 11 -27.24 -16.35 -11.25
CA GLU A 11 -25.94 -15.85 -11.74
C GLU A 11 -25.41 -14.67 -10.87
N ASP A 12 -26.29 -14.00 -10.12
CA ASP A 12 -25.99 -12.85 -9.23
C ASP A 12 -25.17 -13.18 -7.96
N LEU A 13 -24.97 -14.47 -7.64
CA LEU A 13 -24.17 -14.92 -6.49
C LEU A 13 -22.85 -15.57 -6.88
N ASN A 14 -22.58 -15.71 -8.17
CA ASN A 14 -21.33 -16.30 -8.64
C ASN A 14 -20.26 -15.23 -8.73
N VAL A 15 -19.45 -15.10 -7.67
CA VAL A 15 -18.15 -14.43 -7.75
C VAL A 15 -17.43 -15.02 -8.94
N THR A 16 -17.25 -14.20 -9.98
CA THR A 16 -16.57 -14.64 -11.20
C THR A 16 -15.11 -14.93 -10.87
N VAL A 17 -14.48 -15.86 -11.60
CA VAL A 17 -13.05 -16.20 -11.40
C VAL A 17 -12.18 -14.93 -11.45
N GLU A 18 -12.56 -13.95 -12.29
CA GLU A 18 -11.92 -12.63 -12.35
C GLU A 18 -12.02 -11.82 -11.03
N GLU A 19 -13.16 -11.87 -10.35
CA GLU A 19 -13.35 -11.18 -9.07
C GLU A 19 -12.55 -11.84 -7.95
N GLN A 20 -12.51 -13.18 -7.91
CA GLN A 20 -11.67 -13.89 -6.95
C GLN A 20 -10.19 -13.59 -7.16
N GLN A 21 -9.75 -13.46 -8.42
CA GLN A 21 -8.38 -13.02 -8.74
C GLN A 21 -8.12 -11.59 -8.26
N LYS A 22 -9.08 -10.66 -8.43
CA LYS A 22 -8.96 -9.29 -7.92
C LYS A 22 -8.93 -9.26 -6.39
N ILE A 23 -9.73 -10.06 -5.70
CA ILE A 23 -9.72 -10.18 -4.23
C ILE A 23 -8.39 -10.73 -3.74
N ASN A 24 -7.88 -11.80 -4.36
CA ASN A 24 -6.58 -12.38 -4.00
C ASN A 24 -5.44 -11.38 -4.22
N ARG A 25 -5.48 -10.63 -5.33
CA ARG A 25 -4.52 -9.57 -5.61
C ARG A 25 -4.61 -8.43 -4.59
N PHE A 26 -5.81 -8.01 -4.21
CA PHE A 26 -6.02 -7.00 -3.17
C PHE A 26 -5.42 -7.43 -1.83
N ALA A 27 -5.65 -8.68 -1.42
CA ALA A 27 -5.09 -9.23 -0.20
C ALA A 27 -3.55 -9.25 -0.24
N GLN A 28 -2.97 -9.68 -1.36
CA GLN A 28 -1.52 -9.70 -1.56
C GLN A 28 -0.91 -8.30 -1.53
N ASP A 29 -1.49 -7.36 -2.28
CA ASP A 29 -1.02 -5.97 -2.37
C ASP A 29 -1.16 -5.26 -1.01
N THR A 30 -2.18 -5.61 -0.21
CA THR A 30 -2.34 -5.13 1.16
C THR A 30 -1.25 -5.65 2.09
N SER A 31 -0.97 -6.97 2.08
CA SER A 31 0.14 -7.55 2.86
C SER A 31 1.46 -6.89 2.54
N ARG A 32 1.76 -6.78 1.24
CA ARG A 32 2.98 -6.13 0.74
C ARG A 32 3.08 -4.66 1.16
N THR A 33 1.96 -3.95 1.20
CA THR A 33 1.92 -2.57 1.69
C THR A 33 2.27 -2.47 3.17
N THR A 34 1.74 -3.37 3.99
CA THR A 34 2.04 -3.43 5.43
C THR A 34 3.52 -3.74 5.66
N GLU A 35 4.05 -4.76 4.99
CA GLU A 35 5.48 -5.14 5.07
C GLU A 35 6.41 -3.97 4.68
N LEU A 36 6.13 -3.29 3.57
CA LEU A 36 6.92 -2.13 3.13
C LEU A 36 6.85 -0.97 4.13
N LYS A 37 5.70 -0.75 4.77
CA LYS A 37 5.55 0.27 5.82
C LYS A 37 6.36 -0.07 7.07
N GLU A 38 6.37 -1.33 7.48
CA GLU A 38 7.21 -1.79 8.59
C GLU A 38 8.71 -1.62 8.28
N GLU A 39 9.14 -1.93 7.05
CA GLU A 39 10.52 -1.69 6.62
C GLU A 39 10.89 -0.20 6.64
N ILE A 40 9.99 0.68 6.20
CA ILE A 40 10.17 2.13 6.28
C ILE A 40 10.36 2.58 7.73
N GLU A 41 9.54 2.10 8.66
CA GLU A 41 9.66 2.44 10.08
C GLU A 41 11.00 2.00 10.67
N VAL A 42 11.48 0.79 10.32
CA VAL A 42 12.81 0.32 10.74
C VAL A 42 13.91 1.22 10.20
N LYS A 43 13.86 1.61 8.91
CA LYS A 43 14.85 2.49 8.30
C LYS A 43 14.80 3.91 8.88
N LYS A 44 13.62 4.45 9.19
CA LYS A 44 13.47 5.74 9.88
C LYS A 44 14.11 5.72 11.27
N LYS A 45 13.94 4.62 12.01
CA LYS A 45 14.61 4.44 13.30
C LYS A 45 16.13 4.35 13.16
N GLN A 46 16.62 3.65 12.13
CA GLN A 46 18.06 3.63 11.82
C GLN A 46 18.59 5.02 11.47
N LEU A 47 17.84 5.80 10.70
CA LEU A 47 18.19 7.18 10.35
C LEU A 47 18.26 8.07 11.59
N GLN A 48 17.27 7.96 12.48
CA GLN A 48 17.26 8.71 13.75
C GLN A 48 18.42 8.29 14.67
N ASN A 49 18.64 6.99 14.86
CA ASN A 49 19.78 6.50 15.66
C ASN A 49 21.11 6.97 15.10
N LEU A 50 21.22 7.02 13.76
CA LEU A 50 22.34 7.63 13.10
C LEU A 50 22.37 9.08 13.59
N GLU A 51 21.35 9.90 13.35
CA GLU A 51 21.33 11.35 13.61
C GLU A 51 21.76 11.71 15.04
N ASP A 52 21.26 10.97 16.02
CA ASP A 52 21.62 11.12 17.43
C ASP A 52 23.13 10.88 17.64
N ALA A 53 23.69 9.84 17.02
CA ALA A 53 25.13 9.59 17.07
C ALA A 53 25.96 10.68 16.36
N CYS A 54 25.44 11.33 15.31
CA CYS A 54 26.12 12.49 14.71
C CYS A 54 26.21 13.64 15.72
N TYR A 55 25.12 13.89 16.42
CA TYR A 55 24.99 14.98 17.35
C TYR A 55 25.93 14.79 18.55
N ASP A 56 25.99 13.57 19.09
CA ASP A 56 26.93 13.19 20.16
C ASP A 56 28.39 13.34 19.73
N ILE A 57 28.73 12.95 18.50
CA ILE A 57 30.08 13.13 17.95
C ILE A 57 30.39 14.62 17.75
N MET A 58 29.43 15.44 17.32
CA MET A 58 29.62 16.88 17.11
C MET A 58 29.80 17.66 18.43
N LEU A 59 29.23 17.13 19.52
CA LEU A 59 29.39 17.64 20.89
C LEU A 59 30.70 17.21 21.54
N SER A 60 31.30 16.14 21.03
CA SER A 60 32.63 15.71 21.43
C SER A 60 33.62 16.53 20.59
N ASP A 61 34.45 17.38 21.18
CA ASP A 61 35.43 18.26 20.49
C ASP A 61 36.50 17.51 19.66
N ASP A 62 36.27 16.25 19.31
CA ASP A 62 37.07 15.48 18.37
C ASP A 62 36.82 16.01 16.95
N ASP A 63 37.90 16.37 16.24
CA ASP A 63 37.93 16.71 14.81
C ASP A 63 37.55 15.48 13.94
N CYS A 64 36.40 14.89 14.21
CA CYS A 64 35.96 13.62 13.65
C CYS A 64 35.39 13.86 12.25
N LEU A 65 35.89 13.09 11.28
CA LEU A 65 35.53 13.22 9.87
C LEU A 65 34.06 12.81 9.65
N MET A 66 33.15 13.78 9.66
CA MET A 66 31.69 13.59 9.46
C MET A 66 31.28 13.13 8.05
N ILE A 67 32.19 13.13 7.08
CA ILE A 67 31.89 12.87 5.67
C ILE A 67 31.28 11.48 5.41
N PRO A 68 31.83 10.36 5.92
CA PRO A 68 31.25 9.03 5.69
C PRO A 68 29.85 8.86 6.30
N TYR A 69 29.60 9.61 7.38
CA TYR A 69 28.35 9.58 8.11
C TYR A 69 27.25 10.36 7.36
N ILE A 70 27.57 11.51 6.76
CA ILE A 70 26.65 12.28 5.91
C ILE A 70 26.24 11.47 4.67
N GLU A 71 27.19 10.75 4.06
CA GLU A 71 26.91 9.93 2.88
C GLU A 71 26.01 8.73 3.21
N THR A 72 26.25 8.04 4.33
CA THR A 72 25.39 6.94 4.79
C THR A 72 23.98 7.44 5.15
N LYS A 73 23.86 8.60 5.80
CA LYS A 73 22.57 9.26 6.06
C LYS A 73 21.79 9.54 4.77
N LYS A 74 22.47 10.12 3.77
CA LYS A 74 21.86 10.43 2.47
C LYS A 74 21.36 9.18 1.75
N ASN A 75 22.18 8.13 1.68
CA ASN A 75 21.79 6.86 1.05
C ASN A 75 20.58 6.21 1.75
N LEU A 76 20.52 6.30 3.08
CA LEU A 76 19.41 5.77 3.85
C LEU A 76 18.11 6.56 3.60
N GLN A 77 18.19 7.89 3.54
CA GLN A 77 17.07 8.76 3.19
C GLN A 77 16.55 8.49 1.78
N GLU A 78 17.43 8.40 0.77
CA GLU A 78 17.03 8.08 -0.60
C GLU A 78 16.34 6.70 -0.69
N GLY A 79 16.79 5.73 0.12
CA GLY A 79 16.14 4.43 0.23
C GLY A 79 14.74 4.49 0.86
N ILE A 80 14.54 5.34 1.88
CA ILE A 80 13.23 5.59 2.48
C ILE A 80 12.30 6.22 1.44
N ASP A 81 12.75 7.26 0.74
CA ASP A 81 11.94 7.98 -0.27
C ASP A 81 11.50 7.04 -1.40
N ALA A 82 12.40 6.14 -1.84
CA ALA A 82 12.08 5.13 -2.86
C ALA A 82 11.02 4.12 -2.37
N LEU A 83 11.11 3.68 -1.11
CA LEU A 83 10.12 2.77 -0.51
C LEU A 83 8.77 3.46 -0.32
N GLU A 84 8.76 4.72 0.13
CA GLU A 84 7.54 5.53 0.25
C GLU A 84 6.85 5.73 -1.10
N SER A 85 7.61 6.02 -2.15
CA SER A 85 7.09 6.11 -3.53
C SER A 85 6.46 4.79 -3.97
N ARG A 86 7.10 3.66 -3.65
CA ARG A 86 6.58 2.33 -3.98
C ARG A 86 5.30 2.02 -3.19
N VAL A 87 5.23 2.37 -1.91
CA VAL A 87 3.99 2.26 -1.11
C VAL A 87 2.87 3.09 -1.73
N ALA A 88 3.13 4.35 -2.09
CA ALA A 88 2.14 5.22 -2.73
C ALA A 88 1.61 4.62 -4.04
N SER A 89 2.49 4.04 -4.87
CA SER A 89 2.09 3.38 -6.11
C SER A 89 1.16 2.18 -5.87
N ILE A 90 1.46 1.34 -4.87
CA ILE A 90 0.64 0.18 -4.53
C ILE A 90 -0.70 0.63 -3.95
N GLN A 91 -0.73 1.68 -3.12
CA GLN A 91 -1.96 2.26 -2.58
C GLN A 91 -2.86 2.81 -3.69
N GLN A 92 -2.30 3.42 -4.73
CA GLN A 92 -3.06 3.89 -5.89
C GLN A 92 -3.68 2.72 -6.66
N VAL A 93 -2.93 1.63 -6.86
CA VAL A 93 -3.44 0.39 -7.48
C VAL A 93 -4.56 -0.20 -6.62
N LEU A 94 -4.39 -0.30 -5.31
CA LEU A 94 -5.41 -0.78 -4.37
C LEU A 94 -6.68 0.08 -4.40
N ALA A 95 -6.55 1.41 -4.44
CA ALA A 95 -7.69 2.33 -4.54
C ALA A 95 -8.46 2.14 -5.84
N ASN A 96 -7.77 2.00 -6.97
CA ASN A 96 -8.38 1.73 -8.26
C ASN A 96 -9.09 0.36 -8.27
N LEU A 97 -8.42 -0.68 -7.75
CA LEU A 97 -9.00 -2.02 -7.66
C LEU A 97 -10.25 -2.04 -6.78
N LYS A 98 -10.25 -1.28 -5.68
CA LYS A 98 -11.41 -1.11 -4.80
C LYS A 98 -12.59 -0.48 -5.55
N VAL A 99 -12.37 0.62 -6.28
CA VAL A 99 -13.43 1.25 -7.09
C VAL A 99 -13.97 0.30 -8.15
N GLN A 100 -13.10 -0.43 -8.87
CA GLN A 100 -13.54 -1.42 -9.86
C GLN A 100 -14.38 -2.53 -9.25
N LEU A 101 -14.03 -3.00 -8.05
CA LEU A 101 -14.81 -4.00 -7.32
C LEU A 101 -16.18 -3.41 -6.95
N TYR A 102 -16.24 -2.20 -6.39
CA TYR A 102 -17.52 -1.57 -6.02
C TYR A 102 -18.44 -1.32 -7.22
N VAL A 103 -17.92 -0.77 -8.32
CA VAL A 103 -18.72 -0.53 -9.54
C VAL A 103 -19.29 -1.84 -10.09
N LYS A 104 -18.49 -2.91 -10.15
CA LYS A 104 -18.97 -4.22 -10.60
C LYS A 104 -19.96 -4.87 -9.63
N PHE A 105 -19.74 -4.77 -8.31
CA PHE A 105 -20.70 -5.27 -7.33
C PHE A 105 -22.02 -4.49 -7.34
N ALA A 106 -21.98 -3.18 -7.59
CA ALA A 106 -23.16 -2.33 -7.79
C ALA A 106 -23.82 -2.52 -9.16
N SER A 107 -23.12 -3.11 -10.15
CA SER A 107 -23.71 -3.47 -11.45
C SER A 107 -24.33 -4.87 -11.41
N ASN A 108 -23.72 -5.81 -10.68
CA ASN A 108 -24.23 -7.17 -10.50
C ASN A 108 -25.40 -7.21 -9.51
N ARG A 109 -25.43 -6.35 -8.50
CA ARG A 109 -26.68 -6.06 -7.79
C ARG A 109 -27.33 -4.89 -8.50
N ASN A 110 -28.41 -5.09 -9.26
CA ASN A 110 -29.25 -3.98 -9.72
C ASN A 110 -29.98 -3.32 -8.52
N LEU A 111 -29.22 -2.77 -7.57
CA LEU A 111 -29.66 -1.81 -6.58
C LEU A 111 -29.48 -0.46 -7.26
N GLU A 112 -30.55 -0.01 -7.91
CA GLU A 112 -30.75 1.40 -8.18
C GLU A 112 -30.48 2.16 -6.88
N ALA A 113 -29.37 2.88 -6.84
CA ALA A 113 -29.15 3.88 -5.82
C ALA A 113 -30.12 5.04 -6.11
N ASP A 114 -31.36 4.88 -5.63
CA ASP A 114 -32.16 6.01 -5.19
C ASP A 114 -31.56 6.48 -3.86
N GLU A 115 -30.55 7.34 -3.94
CA GLU A 115 -30.16 8.16 -2.79
C GLU A 115 -30.11 9.62 -3.27
N SER A 116 -31.22 10.30 -2.99
CA SER A 116 -31.40 11.75 -3.00
C SER A 116 -30.63 12.44 -1.88
#